data_AF-A0A920HBW9-F1
#
_entry.id   AF-A0A920HBW9-F1
#
_cell.length_a   1.000
_cell.length_b   1.000
_cell.length_c   1.000
_cell.angle_alpha   90.00
_cell.angle_beta   90.00
_cell.angle_gamma   90.00
#
_symmetry.space_group_name_H-M   'P 1'
#
loop_
_entity.id
_entity.type
_entity.pdbx_description
1 polymer ?
#
loop_
_entity_poly.entity_id
_entity_poly.type
_entity_poly.pdbx_seq_one_letter_code
_entity_poly.pdbx_strand_id
1 'polypeptide(L)'
;MLWHNRHKLRFKVAGPGKGLSGDIAGFTIDLAHKDLSLVVQAANDQRLSMPMAAAAREAFSLARRRGFGLKDFSAMLEQHCDLHSLDTPRRHKD
;
A
#
# COMPACT_ATOMS: atom_id res chain seq x y z
N MET A 1 -25.47 -25.79 11.52
CA MET A 1 -24.36 -25.96 10.57
C MET A 1 -24.60 -25.00 9.42
N LEU A 2 -23.82 -23.93 9.26
CA LEU A 2 -23.61 -23.17 8.02
C LEU A 2 -22.85 -21.87 8.36
N TRP A 3 -21.52 -21.94 8.36
CA TRP A 3 -20.65 -20.76 8.38
C TRP A 3 -19.36 -21.16 7.67
N HIS A 4 -19.31 -21.02 6.35
CA HIS A 4 -18.07 -21.11 5.56
C HIS A 4 -18.33 -20.45 4.19
N ASN A 5 -18.17 -19.13 4.13
CA ASN A 5 -18.02 -18.45 2.85
C ASN A 5 -16.87 -17.46 2.94
N ARG A 6 -15.63 -17.95 2.79
CA ARG A 6 -14.47 -17.11 2.53
C ARG A 6 -14.53 -16.65 1.08
N HIS A 7 -15.21 -15.54 0.84
CA HIS A 7 -15.11 -14.82 -0.42
C HIS A 7 -13.63 -14.48 -0.66
N LYS A 8 -12.98 -15.16 -1.62
CA LYS A 8 -11.62 -14.85 -2.05
C LYS A 8 -11.63 -13.45 -2.70
N LEU A 9 -11.27 -12.43 -1.93
CA LEU A 9 -11.08 -11.07 -2.44
C LEU A 9 -10.01 -11.09 -3.54
N ARG A 10 -10.39 -10.73 -4.77
CA ARG A 10 -9.50 -10.69 -5.93
C ARG A 10 -9.17 -9.24 -6.28
N PHE A 11 -8.12 -8.69 -5.67
CA PHE A 11 -7.59 -7.38 -6.03
C PHE A 11 -6.79 -7.47 -7.33
N LYS A 12 -7.16 -6.68 -8.35
CA LYS A 12 -6.29 -6.41 -9.49
C LYS A 12 -5.26 -5.36 -9.06
N VAL A 13 -4.04 -5.79 -8.78
CA VAL A 13 -2.92 -4.92 -8.36
C VAL A 13 -2.21 -4.35 -9.60
N ALA A 14 -1.47 -3.25 -9.42
CA ALA A 14 -0.71 -2.55 -10.44
C ALA A 14 0.18 -3.49 -11.28
N GLY A 15 -0.24 -3.78 -12.51
CA GLY A 15 0.53 -4.51 -13.51
C GLY A 15 0.85 -5.99 -13.21
N PRO A 16 1.13 -6.79 -14.24
CA PRO A 16 1.57 -8.17 -14.07
C PRO A 16 2.97 -8.20 -13.42
N GLY A 17 3.04 -8.50 -12.13
CA GLY A 17 4.30 -8.78 -11.41
C GLY A 17 4.46 -8.08 -10.07
N LYS A 18 3.87 -6.89 -9.87
CA LYS A 18 4.25 -6.04 -8.74
C LYS A 18 3.56 -6.34 -7.42
N GLY A 19 2.39 -6.99 -7.44
CA GLY A 19 1.54 -7.05 -6.25
C GLY A 19 1.57 -8.35 -5.44
N LEU A 20 1.85 -9.47 -6.10
CA LEU A 20 1.52 -10.79 -5.56
C LEU A 20 2.48 -11.90 -6.05
N SER A 21 3.50 -11.52 -6.81
CA SER A 21 4.35 -12.43 -7.60
C SER A 21 5.85 -12.06 -7.52
N GLY A 22 6.38 -11.75 -6.34
CA GLY A 22 7.80 -11.46 -6.15
C GLY A 22 8.19 -10.03 -6.54
N ASP A 23 8.67 -9.28 -5.56
CA ASP A 23 8.71 -7.82 -5.62
C ASP A 23 9.99 -7.32 -6.31
N ILE A 24 9.87 -6.89 -7.57
CA ILE A 24 10.83 -5.97 -8.17
C ILE A 24 10.31 -4.55 -7.88
N ALA A 25 11.03 -3.78 -7.06
CA ALA A 25 10.64 -2.43 -6.68
C ALA A 25 10.69 -1.48 -7.89
N GLY A 26 9.53 -1.20 -8.49
CA GLY A 26 9.42 -0.21 -9.56
C GLY A 26 9.10 1.18 -9.02
N PHE A 27 8.40 1.27 -7.89
CA PHE A 27 8.11 2.53 -7.20
C PHE A 27 8.04 2.28 -5.69
N THR A 28 9.05 2.74 -4.95
CA THR A 28 9.20 2.40 -3.53
C THR A 28 8.21 3.15 -2.64
N ILE A 29 7.91 2.60 -1.47
CA ILE A 29 7.10 3.26 -0.43
C ILE A 29 7.76 4.58 0.01
N ASP A 30 9.09 4.63 0.10
CA ASP A 30 9.82 5.87 0.39
C ASP A 30 9.58 6.95 -0.67
N LEU A 31 9.59 6.57 -1.95
CA LEU A 31 9.31 7.49 -3.05
C LEU A 31 7.85 7.94 -3.05
N ALA A 32 6.91 7.01 -2.83
CA ALA A 32 5.48 7.32 -2.71
C ALA A 32 5.20 8.31 -1.56
N HIS A 33 5.83 8.12 -0.40
CA HIS A 33 5.72 9.05 0.73
C HIS A 33 6.27 10.44 0.39
N LYS A 34 7.43 10.50 -0.30
CA LYS A 34 8.04 11.76 -0.72
C LYS A 34 7.10 12.53 -1.64
N ASP A 35 6.58 11.89 -2.67
CA ASP A 35 5.71 12.54 -3.66
C ASP A 35 4.41 13.03 -3.01
N LEU A 36 3.80 12.24 -2.11
CA LEU A 36 2.63 12.67 -1.35
C LEU A 36 2.91 13.85 -0.40
N SER A 37 4.13 13.93 0.15
CA SER A 37 4.54 15.08 0.96
C SER A 37 4.58 16.36 0.11
N LEU A 38 5.15 16.27 -1.10
CA LEU A 38 5.17 17.38 -2.05
C LEU A 38 3.75 17.79 -2.48
N VAL A 39 2.88 16.82 -2.76
CA VAL A 39 1.47 17.07 -3.12
C VAL A 39 0.73 17.81 -1.99
N VAL A 40 0.86 17.34 -0.74
CA VAL A 40 0.20 17.97 0.41
C VAL A 40 0.76 19.36 0.68
N GLN A 41 2.07 19.56 0.54
CA GLN A 41 2.70 20.88 0.68
C GLN A 41 2.18 21.85 -0.38
N ALA A 42 2.18 21.45 -1.65
CA ALA A 42 1.67 22.29 -2.74
C ALA A 42 0.17 22.63 -2.57
N ALA A 43 -0.65 21.69 -2.09
CA ALA A 43 -2.05 21.96 -1.79
C ALA A 43 -2.21 22.99 -0.66
N ASN A 44 -1.41 22.88 0.41
CA ASN A 44 -1.43 23.83 1.51
C ASN A 44 -1.02 25.24 1.07
N ASP A 45 -0.01 25.36 0.21
CA ASP A 45 0.44 26.64 -0.36
C ASP A 45 -0.69 27.33 -1.16
N GLN A 46 -1.52 26.53 -1.83
CA GLN A 46 -2.70 26.99 -2.58
C GLN A 46 -3.98 27.06 -1.74
N ARG A 47 -3.90 26.79 -0.43
CA ARG A 47 -5.05 26.73 0.50
C ARG A 47 -6.13 25.72 0.07
N LEU A 48 -5.73 24.65 -0.62
CA LEU A 48 -6.60 23.56 -1.04
C LEU A 48 -6.59 22.44 0.00
N SER A 49 -7.77 22.05 0.48
CA SER A 49 -7.92 20.95 1.43
C SER A 49 -7.84 19.60 0.71
N MET A 50 -6.82 18.79 1.06
CA MET A 50 -6.60 17.45 0.49
C MET A 50 -6.53 16.36 1.58
N PRO A 51 -7.64 16.10 2.31
CA PRO A 51 -7.64 15.20 3.47
C PRO A 51 -7.26 13.76 3.11
N MET A 52 -7.67 13.27 1.93
CA MET A 52 -7.31 11.92 1.47
C MET A 52 -5.82 11.78 1.17
N ALA A 53 -5.18 12.82 0.62
CA ALA A 53 -3.74 12.82 0.39
C ALA A 53 -2.96 12.85 1.71
N ALA A 54 -3.44 13.62 2.69
CA ALA A 54 -2.86 13.63 4.03
C ALA A 54 -2.97 12.26 4.72
N ALA A 55 -4.15 11.62 4.67
CA ALA A 55 -4.35 10.29 5.21
C ALA A 55 -3.47 9.24 4.50
N ALA A 56 -3.37 9.32 3.17
CA ALA A 56 -2.48 8.46 2.40
C ALA A 56 -1.01 8.65 2.81
N ARG A 57 -0.52 9.89 2.93
CA ARG A 57 0.84 10.20 3.37
C ARG A 57 1.14 9.56 4.72
N GLU A 58 0.20 9.62 5.67
CA GLU A 58 0.36 9.01 6.99
C GLU A 58 0.35 7.47 6.95
N ALA A 59 -0.45 6.87 6.06
CA ALA A 59 -0.40 5.42 5.85
C ALA A 59 1.00 4.97 5.34
N PHE A 60 1.57 5.69 4.37
CA PHE A 60 2.95 5.42 3.92
C PHE A 60 3.99 5.70 5.01
N SER A 61 3.78 6.73 5.84
CA SER A 61 4.64 7.05 7.00
C SER A 61 4.69 5.88 7.99
N LEU A 62 3.54 5.26 8.28
CA LEU A 62 3.45 4.04 9.09
C LEU A 62 4.21 2.87 8.44
N ALA A 63 4.01 2.65 7.14
CA ALA A 63 4.68 1.54 6.43
C ALA A 63 6.21 1.68 6.44
N ARG A 64 6.72 2.90 6.27
CA ARG A 64 8.16 3.20 6.38
C ARG A 64 8.71 2.84 7.77
N ARG A 65 8.00 3.24 8.84
CA ARG A 65 8.39 2.91 10.22
C ARG A 65 8.41 1.41 10.51
N ARG A 66 7.62 0.62 9.78
CA ARG A 66 7.62 -0.85 9.88
C ARG A 66 8.65 -1.55 9.00
N GLY A 67 9.54 -0.80 8.32
CA GLY A 67 10.62 -1.39 7.52
C GLY A 67 10.23 -1.71 6.07
N PHE A 68 9.08 -1.25 5.59
CA PHE A 68 8.63 -1.50 4.20
C PHE A 68 9.14 -0.43 3.20
N GLY A 69 9.93 0.57 3.64
CA GLY A 69 10.29 1.75 2.84
C GLY A 69 10.88 1.46 1.45
N LEU A 70 11.74 0.46 1.34
CA LEU A 70 12.40 0.06 0.08
C LEU A 70 11.59 -0.92 -0.78
N LYS A 71 10.47 -1.44 -0.27
CA LYS A 71 9.58 -2.31 -1.04
C LYS A 71 8.74 -1.48 -2.01
N ASP A 72 8.22 -2.13 -3.06
CA ASP A 72 7.25 -1.51 -3.97
C ASP A 72 6.01 -1.04 -3.18
N PHE A 73 5.36 0.03 -3.63
CA PHE A 73 4.15 0.56 -2.99
C PHE A 73 3.01 -0.47 -2.88
N SER A 74 3.02 -1.50 -3.73
CA SER A 74 2.09 -2.64 -3.63
C SER A 74 2.22 -3.39 -2.29
N ALA A 75 3.38 -3.34 -1.64
CA ALA A 75 3.64 -3.97 -0.34
C ALA A 75 2.89 -3.30 0.82
N MET A 76 2.14 -2.21 0.57
CA MET A 76 1.19 -1.66 1.54
C MET A 76 0.16 -2.71 1.99
N LEU A 77 -0.22 -3.66 1.12
CA LEU A 77 -1.11 -4.76 1.51
C LEU A 77 -0.43 -5.71 2.51
N GLU A 78 0.82 -6.10 2.23
CA GLU A 78 1.61 -6.95 3.13
C GLU A 78 1.85 -6.25 4.48
N GLN A 79 2.16 -4.96 4.45
CA GLN A 79 2.30 -4.15 5.66
C GLN A 79 1.03 -4.14 6.50
N HIS A 80 -0.14 -3.99 5.86
CA HIS A 80 -1.41 -3.96 6.56
C HIS A 80 -1.77 -5.32 7.18
N CYS A 81 -1.50 -6.41 6.45
CA CYS A 81 -1.62 -7.76 7.00
C CYS A 81 -0.66 -7.99 8.18
N ASP A 82 0.60 -7.56 8.06
CA ASP A 82 1.60 -7.61 9.14
C ASP A 82 1.16 -6.82 10.38
N LEU A 83 0.56 -5.65 10.20
CA LEU A 83 0.02 -4.83 11.30
C LEU A 83 -1.08 -5.55 12.09
N HIS A 84 -1.86 -6.40 11.43
CA HIS A 84 -3.01 -7.11 12.00
C HIS A 84 -2.74 -8.61 12.22
N SER A 85 -1.50 -9.06 12.07
CA SER A 85 -1.12 -10.48 12.17
C SER A 85 -1.99 -11.41 11.30
N LEU A 86 -2.32 -10.94 10.10
CA LEU A 86 -3.07 -11.70 9.09
C LEU A 86 -2.12 -12.29 8.06
N ASP A 87 -2.51 -13.44 7.49
CA ASP A 87 -1.81 -14.00 6.33
C ASP A 87 -2.01 -13.10 5.11
N THR A 88 -0.91 -12.65 4.51
CA THR A 88 -0.95 -11.84 3.27
C THR A 88 -1.52 -12.68 2.13
N PRO A 89 -2.67 -12.28 1.53
CA PRO A 89 -3.21 -13.00 0.38
C PRO A 89 -2.22 -12.95 -0.79
N ARG A 90 -1.89 -14.10 -1.36
CA ARG A 90 -1.04 -14.21 -2.56
C ARG A 90 -1.86 -14.75 -3.73
N ARG A 91 -1.51 -14.33 -4.94
CA ARG A 91 -2.09 -14.91 -6.15
C ARG A 91 -1.45 -16.29 -6.36
N HIS A 92 -2.26 -17.34 -6.41
CA HIS A 92 -1.79 -18.62 -6.93
C HIS A 92 -1.38 -18.47 -8.39
N LYS A 93 -0.19 -18.96 -8.74
CA LYS A 93 0.17 -19.23 -10.13
C LYS A 93 -0.63 -20.45 -10.55
N ASP A 94 -1.60 -20.25 -11.43
CA ASP A 94 -2.11 -21.30 -12.30
C ASP A 94 -1.17 -21.43 -13.50
#